data_AF-A0A968TKK2-F1
#
_entry.id   AF-A0A968TKK2-F1
#
_cell.length_a   1.000
_cell.length_b   1.000
_cell.length_c   1.000
_cell.angle_alpha   90.00
_cell.angle_beta   90.00
_cell.angle_gamma   90.00
#
_symmetry.space_group_name_H-M   'P 1'
#
loop_
_entity.id
_entity.type
_entity.pdbx_description
1 polymer ?
#
loop_
_entity_poly.entity_id
_entity_poly.type
_entity_poly.pdbx_seq_one_letter_code
_entity_poly.pdbx_strand_id
1 'polypeptide(L)'
;MELNFNEIRELLAVLQQTDIAELSIKSSDFELSIRKDRAVSDRPPEPAFELPPLGASPAPVPTPAAVPTPPPKADRLLEVVSPMVGTFYRAPGPRRTALCGRGRSHPR
;
A
#
# COMPACT_ATOMS: atom_id res chain seq x y z
N MET A 1 -23.94 -5.97 24.85
CA MET A 1 -23.41 -7.34 24.99
C MET A 1 -22.01 -7.18 25.53
N GLU A 2 -21.81 -7.43 26.82
CA GLU A 2 -20.47 -7.38 27.43
C GLU A 2 -19.65 -8.56 26.89
N LEU A 3 -18.53 -8.27 26.24
CA LEU A 3 -17.57 -9.28 25.85
C LEU A 3 -16.90 -9.84 27.10
N ASN A 4 -17.05 -11.14 27.33
CA ASN A 4 -16.41 -11.81 28.46
C ASN A 4 -14.99 -12.25 28.10
N PHE A 5 -14.10 -12.30 29.10
CA PHE A 5 -12.72 -12.75 28.92
C PHE A 5 -12.61 -14.19 28.38
N ASN A 6 -13.59 -15.05 28.68
CA ASN A 6 -13.65 -16.41 28.13
C ASN A 6 -13.90 -16.43 26.61
N GLU A 7 -14.78 -15.55 26.10
CA GLU A 7 -15.09 -15.46 24.67
C GLU A 7 -13.86 -14.97 23.88
N ILE A 8 -13.09 -14.02 24.43
CA ILE A 8 -11.84 -13.54 23.83
C ILE A 8 -10.81 -14.67 23.71
N ARG A 9 -10.71 -15.54 24.73
CA ARG A 9 -9.79 -16.69 24.72
C ARG A 9 -10.19 -17.74 23.70
N GLU A 10 -11.49 -18.01 23.58
CA GLU A 10 -12.01 -18.94 22.60
C GLU A 10 -11.79 -18.42 21.17
N LEU A 11 -12.05 -17.13 20.94
CA LEU A 11 -11.78 -16.47 19.67
C LEU A 11 -10.29 -16.50 19.30
N LEU A 12 -9.39 -16.29 20.27
CA LEU A 12 -7.95 -16.41 20.07
C LEU A 12 -7.53 -17.86 19.73
N ALA A 13 -8.12 -18.86 20.40
CA ALA A 13 -7.84 -20.27 20.11
C ALA A 13 -8.30 -20.66 18.69
N VAL A 14 -9.48 -20.20 18.27
CA VAL A 14 -9.98 -20.39 16.90
C VAL A 14 -9.07 -19.68 15.88
N LEU A 15 -8.65 -18.45 16.19
CA LEU A 15 -7.77 -17.65 15.33
C LEU A 15 -6.36 -18.25 15.20
N GLN A 16 -5.90 -19.01 16.19
CA GLN A 16 -4.65 -19.79 16.07
C GLN A 16 -4.78 -20.99 15.14
N GLN A 17 -5.95 -21.64 15.07
CA GLN A 17 -6.21 -22.74 14.16
C GLN A 17 -6.42 -22.26 12.71
N THR A 18 -6.87 -21.02 12.53
CA THR A 18 -7.03 -20.39 11.22
C THR A 18 -5.76 -19.62 10.80
N ASP A 19 -5.49 -19.53 9.50
CA ASP A 19 -4.37 -18.72 8.97
C ASP A 19 -4.75 -17.24 8.79
N ILE A 20 -5.51 -16.69 9.74
CA ILE A 20 -5.94 -15.29 9.69
C ILE A 20 -4.84 -14.43 10.31
N ALA A 21 -4.41 -13.40 9.58
CA ALA A 21 -3.36 -12.47 10.02
C ALA A 21 -3.89 -11.30 10.85
N GLU A 22 -5.13 -10.85 10.59
CA GLU A 22 -5.75 -9.73 11.28
C GLU A 22 -7.27 -9.93 11.41
N LEU A 23 -7.80 -9.68 12.61
CA LEU A 23 -9.23 -9.66 12.92
C LEU A 23 -9.57 -8.34 13.61
N SER A 24 -10.47 -7.56 13.02
CA SER A 24 -10.97 -6.30 13.60
C SER A 24 -12.48 -6.38 13.73
N ILE A 25 -12.99 -6.33 14.97
CA ILE A 25 -14.42 -6.34 15.29
C ILE A 25 -14.76 -4.97 15.87
N LYS A 26 -15.73 -4.29 15.24
CA LYS A 26 -16.24 -2.99 15.70
C LYS A 26 -17.71 -3.13 16.07
N SER A 27 -17.98 -3.00 17.36
CA SER A 27 -19.33 -2.92 17.91
C SER A 27 -19.62 -1.51 18.42
N SER A 28 -20.88 -1.19 18.67
CA SER A 28 -21.32 0.12 19.20
C SER A 28 -20.58 0.56 20.46
N ASP A 29 -20.14 -0.41 21.27
CA ASP A 29 -19.59 -0.18 22.61
C ASP A 29 -18.09 -0.55 22.73
N PHE A 30 -17.51 -1.25 21.75
CA PHE A 30 -16.10 -1.67 21.80
C PHE A 30 -15.49 -1.95 20.43
N GLU A 31 -14.17 -1.82 20.35
CA GLU A 31 -13.36 -2.18 19.18
C GLU A 31 -12.29 -3.20 19.61
N LEU A 32 -12.26 -4.36 18.97
CA LEU A 32 -11.30 -5.43 19.24
C LEU A 32 -10.45 -5.68 18.00
N SER A 33 -9.14 -5.46 18.10
CA SER A 33 -8.16 -5.72 17.03
C SER A 33 -7.17 -6.79 17.46
N ILE A 34 -7.13 -7.91 16.78
CA ILE A 34 -6.22 -9.04 17.02
C ILE A 34 -5.34 -9.22 15.79
N ARG A 35 -4.03 -9.10 15.95
CA ARG A 35 -3.04 -9.29 14.88
C ARG A 35 -2.12 -10.45 15.22
N LYS A 36 -2.01 -11.41 14.31
CA LYS A 36 -1.06 -12.53 14.40
C LYS A 36 0.24 -12.05 13.78
N ASP A 37 1.16 -11.52 14.59
CA ASP A 37 2.50 -11.15 14.12
C ASP A 37 3.25 -12.43 13.72
N ARG A 38 3.18 -12.76 12.44
CA ARG A 38 4.11 -13.71 11.84
C ARG A 38 5.40 -12.95 11.66
N ALA A 39 6.25 -13.00 12.68
CA ALA A 39 7.58 -12.41 12.70
C ALA A 39 8.44 -13.00 11.56
N VAL A 40 8.25 -12.48 10.35
CA VAL A 40 9.29 -12.40 9.35
C VAL A 40 9.78 -10.97 9.47
N SER A 41 10.72 -10.81 10.40
CA SER A 41 11.55 -9.62 10.53
C SER A 41 12.43 -9.53 9.29
N ASP A 42 11.84 -9.17 8.15
CA ASP A 42 12.56 -8.75 6.96
C ASP A 42 12.69 -7.24 7.06
N ARG A 43 13.59 -6.81 7.95
CA ARG A 43 14.14 -5.46 7.89
C ARG A 43 15.19 -5.50 6.79
N PRO A 44 15.00 -4.83 5.65
CA PRO A 44 16.03 -4.76 4.63
C PRO A 44 17.27 -4.08 5.24
N PRO A 45 18.49 -4.56 4.97
CA PRO A 45 19.69 -3.84 5.35
C PRO A 45 19.69 -2.47 4.64
N GLU A 46 19.87 -1.41 5.42
CA GLU A 46 20.09 -0.05 4.89
C GLU A 46 21.35 -0.06 4.00
N PRO A 47 21.27 0.40 2.74
CA PRO A 47 22.43 0.46 1.88
C PRO A 47 23.40 1.53 2.39
N ALA A 48 24.63 1.10 2.69
CA ALA A 48 25.75 2.01 2.90
C ALA A 48 26.00 2.79 1.59
N PHE A 49 25.92 4.11 1.66
CA PHE A 49 26.30 4.99 0.55
C PHE A 49 27.83 5.02 0.42
N GLU A 50 28.36 4.35 -0.60
CA GLU A 50 29.71 4.63 -1.10
C GLU A 50 29.70 5.99 -1.83
N LEU A 51 30.59 6.89 -1.41
CA LEU A 51 30.81 8.17 -2.08
C LEU A 51 31.51 7.92 -3.43
N PRO A 52 30.96 8.39 -4.57
CA PRO A 52 31.61 8.22 -5.85
C PRO A 52 32.86 9.13 -5.95
N PRO A 53 33.92 8.68 -6.63
CA PRO A 53 35.09 9.51 -6.89
C PRO A 53 34.73 10.70 -7.78
N LEU A 54 35.17 11.89 -7.35
CA LEU A 54 35.12 13.13 -8.13
C LEU A 54 35.98 12.97 -9.40
N GLY A 55 35.31 12.90 -10.55
CA GLY A 55 35.98 12.74 -11.83
C GLY A 55 35.15 13.19 -13.04
N ALA A 56 35.61 14.27 -13.66
CA ALA A 56 35.54 14.61 -15.08
C ALA A 56 34.23 15.14 -15.72
N SER A 57 34.35 16.41 -16.16
CA SER A 57 33.80 17.09 -17.34
C SER A 57 32.27 17.28 -17.48
N PRO A 58 31.78 18.51 -17.77
CA PRO A 58 30.36 18.75 -17.98
C PRO A 58 29.88 18.11 -19.30
N ALA A 59 29.07 17.07 -19.17
CA ALA A 59 28.24 16.54 -20.25
C ALA A 59 27.05 17.48 -20.51
N PRO A 60 26.52 17.53 -21.76
CA PRO A 60 25.40 18.39 -22.10
C PRO A 60 24.17 18.02 -21.26
N VAL A 61 23.59 19.05 -20.63
CA VAL A 61 22.40 18.95 -19.79
C VAL A 61 21.21 18.54 -20.67
N PRO A 62 20.51 17.44 -20.39
CA PRO A 62 19.27 17.14 -21.09
C PRO A 62 18.21 18.19 -20.69
N THR A 63 17.61 18.80 -21.71
CA THR A 63 16.48 19.73 -21.55
C THR A 63 15.36 19.06 -20.75
N PRO A 64 14.82 19.70 -19.69
CA PRO A 64 13.70 19.16 -18.94
C PRO A 64 12.52 18.87 -19.88
N ALA A 65 12.06 17.62 -19.88
CA ALA A 65 10.81 17.27 -20.56
C ALA A 65 9.67 18.05 -19.90
N ALA A 66 8.83 18.68 -20.73
CA ALA A 66 7.67 19.44 -20.28
C ALA A 66 6.79 18.58 -19.37
N VAL A 67 6.57 19.05 -18.14
CA VAL A 67 5.66 18.43 -17.19
C VAL A 67 4.24 18.59 -17.74
N PRO A 68 3.47 17.51 -17.94
CA PRO A 68 2.10 17.63 -18.45
C PRO A 68 1.25 18.40 -17.44
N THR A 69 0.58 19.46 -17.90
CA THR A 69 -0.37 20.23 -17.11
C THR A 69 -1.49 19.33 -16.59
N PRO A 70 -1.81 19.35 -15.28
CA PRO A 70 -2.88 18.53 -14.75
C PRO A 70 -4.23 18.94 -15.35
N PRO A 71 -5.14 17.98 -15.63
CA PRO A 71 -6.48 18.28 -16.10
C PRO A 71 -7.27 19.07 -15.04
N PRO A 72 -8.31 19.82 -15.45
CA PRO A 72 -9.16 20.57 -14.52
C PRO A 72 -9.78 19.63 -13.48
N LYS A 73 -9.74 20.05 -12.20
CA LYS A 73 -10.34 19.32 -11.09
C LYS A 73 -11.84 19.20 -11.34
N ALA A 74 -12.35 17.97 -11.49
CA ALA A 74 -13.78 17.75 -11.48
C ALA A 74 -14.25 17.67 -10.02
N ASP A 75 -15.34 18.38 -9.72
CA ASP A 75 -15.87 18.66 -8.38
C ASP A 75 -16.24 17.43 -7.51
N ARG A 76 -16.06 16.20 -8.04
CA ARG A 76 -16.47 14.93 -7.40
C ARG A 76 -15.48 13.77 -7.61
N LEU A 77 -14.21 14.05 -7.92
CA LEU A 77 -13.17 13.02 -8.06
C LEU A 77 -12.19 13.10 -6.89
N LEU A 78 -11.82 11.95 -6.33
CA LEU A 78 -10.73 11.84 -5.37
C LEU A 78 -9.41 11.68 -6.12
N GLU A 79 -8.46 12.55 -5.83
CA GLU A 79 -7.11 12.47 -6.38
C GLU A 79 -6.30 11.42 -5.61
N VAL A 80 -5.75 10.42 -6.31
CA VAL A 80 -4.90 9.39 -5.74
C VAL A 80 -3.48 9.61 -6.26
N VAL A 81 -2.61 10.11 -5.38
CA VAL A 81 -1.21 10.40 -5.70
C VAL A 81 -0.36 9.16 -5.47
N SER A 82 0.58 8.90 -6.37
CA SER A 82 1.53 7.80 -6.23
C SER A 82 2.51 8.08 -5.07
N PRO A 83 2.73 7.13 -4.14
CA PRO A 83 3.65 7.30 -3.02
C PRO A 83 5.14 7.30 -3.42
N MET A 84 5.45 6.86 -4.65
CA MET A 84 6.80 6.78 -5.20
C MET A 84 6.81 7.26 -6.65
N VAL A 85 7.98 7.69 -7.13
CA VAL A 85 8.22 8.07 -8.52
C VAL A 85 8.53 6.81 -9.32
N GLY A 86 7.85 6.61 -10.45
CA GLY A 86 8.04 5.44 -11.28
C GLY A 86 7.19 5.46 -12.54
N THR A 87 7.22 4.36 -13.28
CA THR A 87 6.43 4.22 -14.51
C THR A 87 5.04 3.68 -14.17
N PHE A 88 3.99 4.40 -14.56
CA PHE A 88 2.61 3.96 -14.37
C PHE A 88 2.17 2.98 -15.47
N TYR A 89 1.76 1.78 -15.09
CA TYR A 89 1.18 0.78 -16.00
C TYR A 89 -0.31 0.60 -15.73
N ARG A 90 -1.12 0.66 -16.79
CA ARG A 90 -2.58 0.44 -16.69
C ARG A 90 -2.96 -1.02 -16.54
N ALA A 91 -2.13 -1.93 -17.03
CA ALA A 91 -2.33 -3.37 -17.02
C ALA A 91 -1.04 -4.07 -16.55
N PRO A 92 -1.14 -5.26 -15.94
CA PRO A 92 0.01 -6.01 -15.45
C PRO A 92 0.83 -6.67 -16.57
N GLY A 93 0.42 -6.53 -17.83
CA GLY A 93 1.15 -7.00 -19.00
C GLY A 93 0.53 -6.48 -20.30
N PRO A 94 1.26 -6.55 -21.43
CA PRO A 94 0.85 -5.92 -22.69
C PRO A 94 -0.45 -6.48 -23.28
N ARG A 95 -0.83 -7.71 -22.91
CA ARG A 95 -2.02 -8.41 -23.40
C ARG A 95 -3.08 -8.65 -22.33
N ARG A 96 -2.92 -8.04 -21.14
CA ARG A 96 -3.85 -8.17 -20.00
C ARG A 96 -4.78 -6.96 -19.93
N THR A 97 -5.95 -7.15 -19.35
CA THR A 97 -6.92 -6.07 -19.14
C THR A 97 -6.42 -5.08 -18.09
N ALA A 98 -6.91 -3.84 -18.15
CA ALA A 98 -6.57 -2.83 -17.16
C ALA A 98 -6.96 -3.28 -15.74
N LEU A 99 -6.12 -2.96 -14.76
CA LEU A 99 -6.36 -3.27 -13.34
C LEU A 99 -7.64 -2.58 -12.83
N CYS A 100 -7.88 -1.35 -13.30
CA CYS A 100 -9.09 -0.60 -13.01
C CYS A 100 -9.73 -0.11 -14.31
N GLY A 101 -11.02 -0.40 -14.47
CA GLY A 101 -11.85 0.14 -15.55
C GLY A 101 -12.59 1.40 -15.09
N ARG A 102 -12.95 2.29 -16.03
CA ARG A 102 -13.83 3.43 -15.72
C ARG A 102 -15.17 2.90 -15.18
N GLY A 103 -15.49 3.23 -13.93
CA GLY A 103 -16.77 2.89 -13.30
C GLY A 103 -16.86 1.52 -12.60
N ARG A 104 -15.76 0.74 -12.49
CA ARG A 104 -15.74 -0.40 -11.56
C ARG A 104 -15.45 0.11 -10.16
N SER A 105 -16.48 0.59 -9.47
CA SER A 105 -16.42 0.79 -8.03
C SER A 105 -16.15 -0.57 -7.36
N HIS A 106 -15.12 -0.63 -6.52
CA HIS A 106 -14.97 -1.75 -5.61
C HIS A 106 -16.10 -1.64 -4.58
N PRO A 107 -16.99 -2.66 -4.45
CA PRO A 107 -17.91 -2.67 -3.32
C PRO A 107 -17.04 -2.72 -2.05
N ARG A 108 -17.26 -1.75 -1.17
CA ARG A 108 -16.68 -1.75 0.18
C ARG A 108 -17.39 -2.76 1.05
#